data_AF-A0A533YYH5-F1
#
_entry.id   AF-A0A533YYH5-F1
#
_cell.length_a   1.000
_cell.length_b   1.000
_cell.length_c   1.000
_cell.angle_alpha   90.00
_cell.angle_beta   90.00
_cell.angle_gamma   90.00
#
_symmetry.space_group_name_H-M   'P 1'
#
loop_
_entity.id
_entity.type
_entity.pdbx_description
1 polymer ?
#
loop_
_entity_poly.entity_id
_entity_poly.type
_entity_poly.pdbx_seq_one_letter_code
_entity_poly.pdbx_strand_id
1 'polypeptide(L)'
;MDQRPDERPTGGYSFEDLLNTNPNILTIIDPVTYRVHFQNRTGNGKIGNICGEVCHRKIVQLEAPCPFCNMSKAVSTGVMQTSEVELPDGTWVMIQFSPIRHQSGATHVAETIVDITEQKHREQELARLTGTLAGQVRKLTDGAP
;
A
#
# COMPACT_ATOMS: atom_id res chain seq x y z
N MET A 1 -24.39 -28.15 11.17
CA MET A 1 -23.28 -27.82 10.25
C MET A 1 -23.90 -27.03 9.10
N ASP A 2 -23.95 -25.71 9.25
CA ASP A 2 -24.57 -24.77 8.30
C ASP A 2 -23.57 -24.52 7.16
N GLN A 3 -23.67 -25.29 6.08
CA GLN A 3 -23.01 -24.97 4.82
C GLN A 3 -23.95 -24.10 4.00
N ARG A 4 -23.92 -22.79 4.25
CA ARG A 4 -24.52 -21.84 3.30
C ARG A 4 -23.70 -21.87 2.01
N PRO A 5 -24.34 -22.05 0.84
CA PRO A 5 -23.66 -21.85 -0.43
C PRO A 5 -23.20 -20.39 -0.48
N ASP A 6 -21.95 -20.17 -0.88
CA ASP A 6 -21.42 -18.86 -1.23
C ASP A 6 -22.14 -18.37 -2.49
N GLU A 7 -23.34 -17.81 -2.31
CA GLU A 7 -24.07 -17.05 -3.35
C GLU A 7 -23.29 -15.76 -3.63
N ARG A 8 -22.20 -15.90 -4.38
CA ARG A 8 -21.48 -14.78 -4.96
C ARG A 8 -22.49 -13.98 -5.81
N PRO A 9 -22.69 -12.68 -5.57
CA PRO A 9 -23.60 -11.89 -6.38
C PRO A 9 -23.14 -11.93 -7.85
N THR A 10 -23.91 -12.61 -8.69
CA THR A 10 -23.70 -12.75 -10.14
C THR A 10 -24.18 -11.52 -10.89
N GLY A 11 -23.72 -10.34 -10.47
CA GLY A 11 -23.69 -9.20 -11.39
C GLY A 11 -22.60 -9.46 -12.41
N GLY A 12 -22.88 -9.26 -13.70
CA GLY A 12 -21.93 -9.41 -14.81
C GLY A 12 -20.77 -8.40 -14.80
N TYR A 13 -20.14 -8.20 -13.64
CA TYR A 13 -19.02 -7.31 -13.45
C TYR A 13 -17.71 -8.04 -13.70
N SER A 14 -16.82 -7.42 -14.46
CA SER A 14 -15.46 -7.91 -14.64
C SER A 14 -14.61 -7.55 -13.42
N PHE A 15 -13.94 -8.54 -12.82
CA PHE A 15 -12.92 -8.27 -11.78
C PHE A 15 -11.78 -7.41 -12.31
N GLU A 16 -11.44 -7.55 -13.59
CA GLU A 16 -10.42 -6.71 -14.22
C GLU A 16 -10.85 -5.25 -14.27
N ASP A 17 -12.12 -4.97 -14.57
CA ASP A 17 -12.65 -3.60 -14.55
C ASP A 17 -12.63 -3.03 -13.13
N LEU A 18 -12.98 -3.83 -12.12
CA LEU A 18 -12.88 -3.42 -10.72
C LEU A 18 -11.45 -3.05 -10.31
N LEU A 19 -10.46 -3.87 -10.69
CA LEU A 19 -9.06 -3.62 -10.38
C LEU A 19 -8.49 -2.42 -11.16
N ASN A 20 -8.92 -2.25 -12.41
CA ASN A 20 -8.45 -1.18 -13.29
C ASN A 20 -9.09 0.19 -13.02
N THR A 21 -10.24 0.23 -12.35
CA THR A 21 -10.85 1.49 -11.88
C THR A 21 -10.31 1.96 -10.52
N ASN A 22 -9.53 1.13 -9.83
CA ASN A 22 -8.91 1.50 -8.56
C ASN A 22 -7.86 2.61 -8.77
N PRO A 23 -7.92 3.73 -8.01
CA PRO A 23 -6.96 4.85 -8.13
C PRO A 23 -5.58 4.55 -7.55
N ASN A 24 -5.41 3.41 -6.88
CA ASN A 24 -4.14 2.96 -6.34
C ASN A 24 -3.44 1.99 -7.29
N ILE A 25 -2.12 1.87 -7.13
CA ILE A 25 -1.34 0.87 -7.83
C ILE A 25 -1.61 -0.47 -7.16
N LEU A 26 -2.03 -1.46 -7.94
CA LEU A 26 -2.23 -2.83 -7.47
C LEU A 26 -1.32 -3.76 -8.25
N THR A 27 -0.57 -4.60 -7.55
CA THR A 27 0.26 -5.65 -8.16
C THR A 27 0.09 -6.98 -7.44
N ILE A 28 0.34 -8.09 -8.14
CA ILE A 28 0.51 -9.41 -7.52
C ILE A 28 1.95 -9.83 -7.73
N ILE A 29 2.64 -10.22 -6.66
CA ILE A 29 4.07 -10.52 -6.67
C ILE A 29 4.31 -11.90 -6.05
N ASP A 30 5.15 -12.71 -6.69
CA ASP A 30 5.70 -13.92 -6.06
C ASP A 30 6.79 -13.51 -5.06
N PRO A 31 6.63 -13.77 -3.75
CA PRO A 31 7.58 -13.36 -2.73
C PRO A 31 8.91 -14.12 -2.77
N VAL A 32 9.00 -15.24 -3.50
CA VAL A 32 10.24 -16.01 -3.66
C VAL A 32 11.11 -15.39 -4.74
N THR A 33 10.53 -15.06 -5.89
CA THR A 33 11.27 -14.56 -7.06
C THR A 33 11.18 -13.05 -7.25
N TYR A 34 10.31 -12.38 -6.48
CA TYR A 34 9.93 -10.96 -6.63
C TYR A 34 9.38 -10.61 -8.02
N ARG A 35 8.93 -11.63 -8.78
CA ARG A 35 8.34 -11.42 -10.10
C ARG A 35 6.91 -10.94 -9.97
N VAL A 36 6.57 -9.93 -10.77
CA VAL A 36 5.22 -9.37 -10.84
C VAL A 36 4.37 -10.22 -11.78
N HIS A 37 3.27 -10.77 -11.29
CA HIS A 37 2.32 -11.58 -12.05
C HIS A 37 1.15 -10.77 -12.60
N PHE A 38 0.81 -9.66 -11.96
CA PHE A 38 -0.29 -8.79 -12.34
C PHE A 38 0.02 -7.35 -11.96
N GLN A 39 -0.51 -6.42 -12.75
CA GLN A 39 -0.51 -4.99 -12.47
C GLN A 39 -1.76 -4.35 -13.08
N ASN A 40 -2.42 -3.48 -12.31
CA ASN A 40 -3.60 -2.75 -12.81
C ASN A 40 -3.21 -1.56 -13.71
N ARG A 41 -4.21 -1.01 -14.40
CA ARG A 41 -4.08 0.15 -15.30
C ARG A 41 -3.43 1.36 -14.61
N THR A 42 -3.78 1.62 -13.36
CA THR A 42 -3.19 2.73 -12.59
C THR A 42 -1.70 2.53 -12.37
N GLY A 43 -1.27 1.30 -12.03
CA GLY A 43 0.15 0.93 -11.98
C GLY A 43 0.86 1.18 -13.31
N ASN A 44 0.28 0.71 -14.41
CA ASN A 44 0.86 0.91 -15.74
C ASN A 44 1.07 2.40 -16.07
N GLY A 45 0.12 3.26 -15.69
CA GLY A 45 0.19 4.69 -15.94
C GLY A 45 1.21 5.42 -15.06
N LYS A 46 1.38 5.00 -13.79
CA LYS A 46 2.26 5.69 -12.83
C LYS A 46 3.70 5.21 -12.85
N ILE A 47 3.92 3.89 -12.97
CA ILE A 47 5.26 3.28 -12.86
C ILE A 47 5.65 2.46 -14.09
N GLY A 48 4.85 2.51 -15.15
CA GLY A 48 5.03 1.67 -16.34
C GLY A 48 4.54 0.23 -16.12
N ASN A 49 4.46 -0.52 -17.21
CA ASN A 49 4.14 -1.95 -17.14
C ASN A 49 5.37 -2.75 -16.67
N ILE A 50 5.24 -3.43 -15.55
CA ILE A 50 6.30 -4.24 -14.94
C ILE A 50 5.92 -5.71 -14.79
N CYS A 51 4.80 -6.16 -15.38
CA CYS A 51 4.43 -7.57 -15.39
C CYS A 51 5.55 -8.43 -15.99
N GLY A 52 5.90 -9.52 -15.31
CA GLY A 52 7.01 -10.42 -15.65
C GLY A 52 8.37 -9.97 -15.11
N GLU A 53 8.52 -8.70 -14.72
CA GLU A 53 9.76 -8.14 -14.18
C GLU A 53 9.93 -8.41 -12.69
N VAL A 54 11.15 -8.21 -12.20
CA VAL A 54 11.48 -8.24 -10.76
C VAL A 54 11.24 -6.86 -10.16
N CYS A 55 10.33 -6.75 -9.18
CA CYS A 55 9.79 -5.48 -8.71
C CYS A 55 10.88 -4.50 -8.21
N HIS A 56 11.77 -4.94 -7.32
CA HIS A 56 12.80 -4.08 -6.73
C HIS A 56 13.86 -3.62 -7.75
N ARG A 57 14.13 -4.42 -8.79
CA ARG A 57 15.03 -4.01 -9.88
C ARG A 57 14.38 -3.02 -10.81
N LYS A 58 13.09 -3.18 -11.10
CA LYS A 58 12.39 -2.34 -12.08
C LYS A 58 11.94 -1.01 -11.50
N ILE A 59 11.44 -1.00 -10.25
CA ILE A 59 10.86 0.18 -9.62
C ILE A 59 11.92 1.03 -8.93
N VAL A 60 12.70 0.43 -8.02
CA VAL A 60 13.67 1.16 -7.17
C VAL A 60 15.13 0.94 -7.57
N GLN A 61 15.37 0.17 -8.64
CA GLN A 61 16.71 -0.09 -9.19
C GLN A 61 17.70 -0.71 -8.19
N LEU A 62 17.20 -1.53 -7.27
CA LEU A 62 18.02 -2.26 -6.29
C LEU A 62 18.24 -3.71 -6.72
N GLU A 63 19.40 -4.28 -6.43
CA GLU A 63 19.69 -5.71 -6.66
C GLU A 63 19.04 -6.63 -5.60
N ALA A 64 18.68 -6.07 -4.45
CA ALA A 64 18.04 -6.76 -3.34
C ALA A 64 16.65 -6.15 -3.04
N PRO A 65 15.78 -6.84 -2.28
CA PRO A 65 14.49 -6.30 -1.85
C PRO A 65 14.65 -4.94 -1.17
N CYS A 66 13.65 -4.07 -1.34
CA CYS A 66 13.67 -2.73 -0.78
C CYS A 66 13.82 -2.78 0.76
N PRO A 67 14.56 -1.86 1.41
CA PRO A 67 14.71 -1.84 2.87
C PRO A 67 13.39 -1.74 3.64
N PHE A 68 12.37 -1.14 3.01
CA PHE A 68 11.02 -0.98 3.55
C PHE A 68 10.06 -2.12 3.16
N CYS A 69 10.54 -3.15 2.47
CA CYS A 69 9.70 -4.25 1.98
C CYS A 69 9.30 -5.18 3.13
N ASN A 70 8.01 -5.21 3.47
CA ASN A 70 7.47 -6.09 4.51
C ASN A 70 6.81 -7.36 3.94
N MET A 71 7.09 -7.68 2.67
CA MET A 71 6.50 -8.83 1.96
C MET A 71 6.81 -10.17 2.64
N SER A 72 8.06 -10.40 3.04
CA SER A 72 8.48 -11.63 3.73
C SER A 72 7.75 -11.83 5.06
N LYS A 73 7.57 -10.75 5.83
CA LYS A 73 6.82 -10.74 7.09
C LYS A 73 5.33 -10.98 6.86
N ALA A 74 4.75 -10.42 5.81
CA ALA A 74 3.35 -10.68 5.44
C ALA A 74 3.11 -12.16 5.12
N VAL A 75 4.03 -12.78 4.37
CA VAL A 75 3.96 -14.20 4.02
C VAL A 75 4.13 -15.09 5.26
N SER A 76 5.11 -14.80 6.13
CA SER A 76 5.39 -15.63 7.30
C SER A 76 4.29 -15.56 8.37
N THR A 77 3.68 -14.39 8.55
CA THR A 77 2.61 -14.19 9.53
C THR A 77 1.23 -14.54 8.98
N GLY A 78 1.05 -14.53 7.65
CA GLY A 78 -0.27 -14.63 7.02
C GLY A 78 -1.14 -13.39 7.23
N VAL A 79 -0.57 -12.29 7.75
CA VAL A 79 -1.28 -11.06 8.08
C VAL A 79 -0.71 -9.91 7.24
N MET A 80 -1.60 -9.04 6.75
CA MET A 80 -1.21 -7.84 6.01
C MET A 80 -0.18 -7.02 6.79
N GLN A 81 0.89 -6.60 6.12
CA GLN A 81 1.86 -5.66 6.66
C GLN A 81 1.80 -4.35 5.88
N THR A 82 2.25 -3.26 6.50
CA THR A 82 2.32 -1.94 5.84
C THR A 82 3.67 -1.28 6.04
N SER A 83 4.00 -0.37 5.13
CA SER A 83 5.15 0.53 5.23
C SER A 83 4.73 1.91 4.72
N GLU A 84 5.15 2.98 5.40
CA GLU A 84 5.04 4.34 4.89
C GLU A 84 6.43 4.83 4.48
N VAL A 85 6.53 5.38 3.27
CA VAL A 85 7.81 5.77 2.69
C VAL A 85 7.65 7.12 2.00
N GLU A 86 8.58 8.03 2.26
CA GLU A 86 8.76 9.24 1.47
C GLU A 86 9.67 8.92 0.28
N LEU A 87 9.17 9.17 -0.92
CA LEU A 87 9.93 9.01 -2.16
C LEU A 87 10.87 10.22 -2.35
N PRO A 88 11.93 10.09 -3.16
CA PRO A 88 12.90 11.18 -3.38
C PRO A 88 12.29 12.48 -3.94
N ASP A 89 11.12 12.41 -4.57
CA ASP A 89 10.38 13.57 -5.09
C ASP A 89 9.46 14.25 -4.05
N GLY A 90 9.47 13.76 -2.80
CA GLY A 90 8.63 14.26 -1.70
C GLY A 90 7.24 13.64 -1.63
N THR A 91 6.89 12.74 -2.55
CA THR A 91 5.62 11.99 -2.49
C THR A 91 5.67 11.00 -1.34
N TRP A 92 4.65 11.00 -0.48
CA TRP A 92 4.50 9.96 0.54
C TRP A 92 3.60 8.85 0.04
N VAL A 93 4.07 7.61 0.20
CA VAL A 93 3.30 6.42 -0.15
C VAL A 93 3.15 5.48 1.03
N MET A 94 1.95 4.91 1.18
CA MET A 94 1.72 3.73 2.01
C MET A 94 1.69 2.50 1.11
N ILE A 95 2.53 1.53 1.42
CA ILE A 95 2.59 0.24 0.73
C ILE A 95 1.98 -0.81 1.65
N GLN A 96 1.00 -1.55 1.14
CA GLN A 96 0.34 -2.64 1.85
C GLN A 96 0.71 -3.96 1.19
N PHE A 97 1.12 -4.95 1.99
CA PHE A 97 1.53 -6.27 1.56
C PHE A 97 0.53 -7.30 2.08
N SER A 98 -0.44 -7.69 1.27
CA SER A 98 -1.51 -8.62 1.64
C SER A 98 -1.22 -10.02 1.09
N PRO A 99 -1.00 -11.04 1.94
CA PRO A 99 -0.77 -12.40 1.45
C PRO A 99 -2.05 -12.97 0.83
N ILE A 100 -1.93 -13.56 -0.35
CA ILE A 100 -3.04 -14.19 -1.08
C ILE A 100 -2.67 -15.61 -1.49
N ARG A 101 -3.66 -16.52 -1.50
CA ARG A 101 -3.47 -17.90 -1.94
C ARG A 101 -3.62 -18.00 -3.45
N HIS A 102 -2.59 -18.50 -4.12
CA HIS A 102 -2.64 -18.88 -5.51
C HIS A 102 -3.28 -20.26 -5.68
N GLN A 103 -3.87 -20.54 -6.84
CA GLN A 103 -4.55 -21.82 -7.12
C GLN A 103 -3.60 -23.03 -7.08
N SER A 104 -2.29 -22.80 -7.29
CA SER A 104 -1.26 -23.85 -7.14
C SER A 104 -0.95 -24.21 -5.68
N GLY A 105 -1.52 -23.49 -4.70
CA GLY A 105 -1.21 -23.62 -3.28
C GLY A 105 -0.09 -22.70 -2.77
N ALA A 106 0.63 -22.01 -3.68
CA ALA A 106 1.62 -21.00 -3.31
C ALA A 106 0.96 -19.76 -2.66
N THR A 107 1.71 -19.05 -1.81
CA THR A 107 1.30 -17.74 -1.30
C THR A 107 1.98 -16.65 -2.12
N HIS A 108 1.19 -15.83 -2.80
CA HIS A 108 1.66 -14.59 -3.42
C HIS A 108 1.33 -13.41 -2.51
N VAL A 109 1.77 -12.22 -2.89
CA VAL A 109 1.41 -10.98 -2.20
C VAL A 109 0.68 -10.05 -3.17
N ALA A 110 -0.52 -9.63 -2.80
CA ALA A 110 -1.17 -8.48 -3.38
C ALA A 110 -0.58 -7.22 -2.73
N GLU A 111 0.17 -6.45 -3.51
CA GLU A 111 0.73 -5.19 -3.08
C GLU A 111 -0.17 -4.03 -3.55
N THR A 112 -0.48 -3.13 -2.62
CA THR A 112 -1.20 -1.88 -2.90
C THR A 112 -0.31 -0.71 -2.55
N ILE A 113 -0.09 0.22 -3.48
CA ILE A 113 0.62 1.47 -3.22
C ILE A 113 -0.39 2.62 -3.27
N VAL A 114 -0.54 3.28 -2.13
CA VAL A 114 -1.46 4.39 -1.89
C VAL A 114 -0.66 5.67 -1.75
N ASP A 115 -1.01 6.70 -2.50
CA ASP A 115 -0.48 8.05 -2.27
C ASP A 115 -1.15 8.64 -1.03
N ILE A 116 -0.34 8.95 -0.01
CA ILE A 116 -0.78 9.53 1.26
C ILE A 116 -0.20 10.94 1.47
N THR A 117 0.30 11.58 0.41
CA THR A 117 0.97 12.89 0.48
C THR A 117 0.04 13.96 1.05
N GLU A 118 -1.18 14.05 0.54
CA GLU A 118 -2.15 15.02 1.05
C GLU A 118 -2.53 14.73 2.51
N GLN A 119 -2.62 13.46 2.89
CA GLN A 119 -2.87 13.07 4.27
C GLN A 119 -1.72 13.54 5.18
N LYS A 120 -0.46 13.32 4.77
CA LYS A 120 0.72 13.77 5.52
C LYS A 120 0.77 15.29 5.67
N HIS A 121 0.43 16.06 4.64
CA HIS A 121 0.33 17.51 4.74
C HIS A 121 -0.75 17.96 5.73
N ARG A 122 -1.93 17.31 5.72
CA ARG A 122 -2.98 17.59 6.70
C ARG A 122 -2.54 17.24 8.13
N GLU A 123 -1.87 16.10 8.33
CA GLU A 123 -1.32 15.69 9.63
C GLU A 123 -0.30 16.71 10.17
N GLN A 124 0.61 17.17 9.31
CA GLN A 124 1.60 18.19 9.67
C GLN A 124 0.96 19.52 10.02
N GLU A 125 -0.04 19.97 9.26
CA GLU A 125 -0.74 21.22 9.54
C GLU A 125 -1.54 21.14 10.85
N LEU A 126 -2.21 20.01 11.11
CA LEU A 126 -2.88 19.77 12.38
C LEU A 126 -1.89 19.80 13.56
N ALA A 127 -0.73 19.17 13.42
CA ALA A 127 0.33 19.20 14.44
C ALA A 127 0.85 20.63 14.69
N ARG A 128 1.01 21.43 13.64
CA ARG A 128 1.45 22.83 13.74
C ARG A 128 0.41 23.71 14.46
N LEU A 129 -0.85 23.60 14.08
CA LEU A 129 -1.95 24.36 14.68
C LEU A 129 -2.15 23.99 16.15
N THR A 130 -2.17 22.70 16.47
CA THR A 130 -2.30 22.20 17.85
C THR A 130 -1.12 22.63 18.71
N GLY A 131 0.11 22.58 18.20
CA GLY A 131 1.29 23.10 18.91
C GLY A 131 1.22 24.61 19.18
N THR A 132 0.72 25.38 18.21
CA THR A 132 0.52 26.84 18.36
C THR A 132 -0.52 27.14 19.43
N LEU A 133 -1.66 26.46 19.39
CA LEU A 133 -2.73 26.60 20.38
C LEU A 133 -2.24 26.22 21.79
N ALA A 134 -1.55 25.09 21.94
CA ALA A 134 -0.98 24.67 23.22
C ALA A 134 0.00 25.71 23.79
N GLY A 135 0.83 26.30 22.93
CA GLY A 135 1.74 27.38 23.30
C GLY A 135 1.03 28.66 23.76
N GLN A 136 -0.10 29.01 23.14
CA GLN A 136 -0.91 30.16 23.53
C GLN A 136 -1.66 29.93 24.85
N VAL A 137 -2.27 28.75 25.02
CA VAL A 137 -2.98 28.38 26.26
C VAL A 137 -2.02 28.45 27.46
N ARG A 138 -0.81 27.89 27.32
CA ARG A 138 0.20 27.94 28.39
C ARG A 138 0.55 29.38 28.81
N LYS A 139 0.70 30.29 27.85
CA LYS A 139 0.99 31.71 28.14
C LYS A 139 -0.16 32.41 28.89
N LEU A 140 -1.40 31.99 28.67
CA LEU A 140 -2.58 32.54 29.34
C LEU A 140 -2.78 31.96 30.74
N THR A 141 -2.48 30.67 30.93
CA THR A 141 -2.58 30.00 32.24
C THR A 141 -1.43 30.34 33.18
N ASP A 142 -0.21 30.51 32.65
CA ASP A 142 0.97 30.90 33.44
C ASP A 142 0.96 32.40 33.83
N GLY A 143 -0.01 33.17 33.30
CA GLY A 143 -0.24 34.58 33.61
C GLY A 143 -1.46 34.84 34.52
N ALA A 144 -2.13 33.80 35.01
CA ALA A 144 -3.24 33.94 35.95
C ALA A 144 -2.72 33.96 37.40
N PRO A 145 -3.04 35.00 38.20
CA PRO A 145 -2.65 35.10 39.61
C PRO A 145 -3.30 34.06 40.52
#